data_AF-A0A529FG70-F1
#
_entry.id   AF-A0A529FG70-F1
#
_cell.length_a   1.000
_cell.length_b   1.000
_cell.length_c   1.000
_cell.angle_alpha   90.00
_cell.angle_beta   90.00
_cell.angle_gamma   90.00
#
_symmetry.space_group_name_H-M   'P 1'
#
loop_
_entity.id
_entity.type
_entity.pdbx_description
1 polymer ?
#
loop_
_entity_poly.entity_id
_entity_poly.type
_entity_poly.pdbx_seq_one_letter_code
_entity_poly.pdbx_strand_id
1 'polypeptide(L)'
;MLKLLATRTDVVKAWHGDIANFTPTDRYNTVFCIYNTFMLLFAREAQLSCLRSAASALKEGGTLVIEIEVPALDGFVNGQKTTTLQVDHENTILRTDVHDPLKQNLVSSFLWFSETSVRRLPHRVRYVHH
;
A
#
# COMPACT_ATOMS: atom_id res chain seq x y z
N MET A 1 -15.98 -5.12 -2.28
CA MET A 1 -15.02 -6.11 -1.77
C MET A 1 -15.62 -7.02 -0.68
N LEU A 2 -16.09 -6.50 0.46
CA LEU A 2 -16.60 -7.33 1.56
C LEU A 2 -17.75 -8.27 1.16
N LYS A 3 -18.71 -7.80 0.36
CA LYS A 3 -19.77 -8.65 -0.21
C LYS A 3 -19.21 -9.83 -1.04
N LEU A 4 -18.16 -9.57 -1.82
CA LEU A 4 -17.50 -10.58 -2.65
C LEU A 4 -16.74 -11.61 -1.78
N LEU A 5 -16.11 -11.17 -0.68
CA LEU A 5 -15.47 -12.09 0.27
C LEU A 5 -16.50 -13.00 0.95
N ALA A 6 -17.62 -12.44 1.41
CA ALA A 6 -18.68 -13.19 2.06
C ALA A 6 -19.31 -14.26 1.13
N THR A 7 -19.33 -14.02 -0.19
CA THR A 7 -19.79 -15.04 -1.15
C THR A 7 -18.78 -16.16 -1.41
N ARG A 8 -17.51 -15.96 -1.06
CA ARG A 8 -16.42 -16.91 -1.35
C ARG A 8 -16.14 -17.84 -0.18
N THR A 9 -16.39 -17.41 1.05
CA THR A 9 -16.07 -18.17 2.26
C THR A 9 -16.84 -17.63 3.47
N ASP A 10 -17.18 -18.52 4.38
CA ASP A 10 -17.78 -18.24 5.69
C ASP A 10 -16.78 -18.38 6.86
N VAL A 11 -15.59 -18.95 6.63
CA VAL A 11 -14.54 -19.08 7.66
C VAL A 11 -13.71 -17.82 7.85
N VAL A 12 -13.73 -16.89 6.88
CA VAL A 12 -13.05 -15.59 7.00
C VAL A 12 -14.05 -14.53 7.47
N LYS A 13 -13.85 -14.04 8.69
CA LYS A 13 -14.52 -12.84 9.17
C LYS A 13 -13.84 -11.60 8.59
N ALA A 14 -14.63 -10.64 8.12
CA ALA A 14 -14.13 -9.42 7.52
C ALA A 14 -14.82 -8.19 8.13
N TRP A 15 -14.06 -7.11 8.27
CA TRP A 15 -14.52 -5.87 8.87
C TRP A 15 -14.31 -4.71 7.90
N HIS A 16 -15.19 -3.72 7.97
CA HIS A 16 -14.98 -2.42 7.36
C HIS A 16 -14.35 -1.50 8.41
N GLY A 17 -13.13 -1.04 8.20
CA GLY A 17 -12.44 -0.18 9.14
C GLY A 17 -11.11 0.36 8.61
N ASP A 18 -10.53 1.29 9.36
CA ASP A 18 -9.20 1.85 9.11
C ASP A 18 -8.17 1.13 9.98
N ILE A 19 -7.18 0.49 9.34
CA ILE A 19 -6.14 -0.28 10.02
C ILE A 19 -5.28 0.55 10.98
N ALA A 20 -5.21 1.88 10.78
CA ALA A 20 -4.49 2.77 11.70
C ALA A 20 -5.17 2.88 13.07
N ASN A 21 -6.47 2.62 13.14
CA ASN A 21 -7.30 2.79 14.34
C ASN A 21 -8.28 1.62 14.52
N PHE A 22 -7.87 0.41 14.12
CA PHE A 22 -8.70 -0.78 14.23
C PHE A 22 -8.41 -1.52 15.53
N THR A 23 -9.46 -1.94 16.21
CA THR A 23 -9.39 -2.80 17.40
C THR A 23 -10.25 -4.03 17.15
N PRO A 24 -9.67 -5.22 16.94
CA PRO A 24 -10.45 -6.44 16.76
C PRO A 24 -11.10 -6.86 18.09
N THR A 25 -12.15 -7.68 17.99
CA THR A 25 -12.81 -8.28 19.15
C THR A 25 -11.91 -9.32 19.84
N ASP A 26 -11.12 -10.05 19.06
CA ASP A 26 -10.23 -11.12 19.52
C ASP A 26 -8.76 -10.71 19.42
N ARG A 27 -7.88 -11.43 20.12
CA ARG A 27 -6.42 -11.34 19.96
C ARG A 27 -5.88 -12.51 19.15
N TYR A 28 -4.82 -12.27 18.39
CA TYR A 28 -4.25 -13.20 17.42
C TYR A 28 -2.80 -13.57 17.77
N ASN A 29 -2.40 -14.80 17.42
CA ASN A 29 -0.98 -15.22 17.49
C ASN A 29 -0.14 -14.54 16.41
N THR A 30 -0.76 -14.16 15.29
CA THR A 30 -0.10 -13.56 14.15
C THR A 30 -0.99 -12.49 13.55
N VAL A 31 -0.41 -11.32 13.29
CA VAL A 31 -1.02 -10.24 12.51
C VAL A 31 -0.10 -10.00 11.31
N PHE A 32 -0.66 -9.87 10.12
CA PHE A 32 0.12 -9.60 8.92
C PHE A 32 -0.45 -8.43 8.11
N CYS A 33 0.44 -7.64 7.52
CA CYS A 33 0.11 -6.54 6.63
C CYS A 33 0.99 -6.65 5.38
N ILE A 34 0.43 -7.22 4.32
CA ILE A 34 1.19 -7.68 3.16
C ILE A 34 0.94 -6.80 1.93
N TYR A 35 1.74 -7.02 0.88
CA TYR A 35 1.61 -6.35 -0.40
C TYR A 35 1.55 -4.82 -0.30
N ASN A 36 2.51 -4.24 0.44
CA ASN A 36 2.69 -2.80 0.62
C ASN A 36 1.51 -2.07 1.30
N THR A 37 0.53 -2.79 1.86
CA THR A 37 -0.67 -2.19 2.47
C THR A 37 -0.32 -1.18 3.56
N PHE A 38 0.71 -1.45 4.36
CA PHE A 38 1.20 -0.53 5.39
C PHE A 38 1.66 0.83 4.85
N MET A 39 2.20 0.86 3.63
CA MET A 39 2.69 2.07 3.00
C MET A 39 1.57 2.98 2.48
N LEU A 40 0.33 2.47 2.37
CA LEU A 40 -0.84 3.29 2.01
C LEU A 40 -1.20 4.30 3.12
N LEU A 41 -0.75 4.06 4.35
CA LEU A 41 -0.82 5.02 5.45
C LEU A 41 0.16 6.16 5.18
N PHE A 42 -0.34 7.19 4.50
CA PHE A 42 0.45 8.28 3.90
C PHE A 42 1.04 9.30 4.90
N ALA A 43 1.00 8.99 6.19
CA ALA A 43 1.55 9.80 7.27
C ALA A 43 2.24 8.88 8.29
N ARG A 44 3.36 9.36 8.84
CA ARG A 44 4.13 8.63 9.86
C ARG A 44 3.26 8.32 11.08
N GLU A 45 2.45 9.25 11.51
CA GLU A 45 1.58 9.13 12.68
C GLU A 45 0.52 8.05 12.46
N ALA A 46 -0.02 7.91 11.24
CA ALA A 46 -0.94 6.85 10.89
C ALA A 46 -0.24 5.47 10.88
N GLN A 47 0.98 5.40 10.34
CA GLN A 47 1.82 4.19 10.39
C GLN A 47 2.12 3.76 11.84
N LEU A 48 2.49 4.70 12.71
CA LEU A 48 2.70 4.44 14.14
C LEU A 48 1.41 3.97 14.83
N SER A 49 0.27 4.57 14.51
CA SER A 49 -1.02 4.17 15.04
C SER A 49 -1.39 2.73 14.62
N CYS A 50 -1.17 2.39 13.34
CA CYS A 50 -1.37 1.02 12.84
C CYS A 50 -0.48 0.01 13.56
N LEU A 51 0.79 0.34 13.83
CA LEU A 51 1.68 -0.55 14.58
C LEU A 51 1.19 -0.76 16.02
N ARG A 52 0.64 0.29 16.67
CA ARG A 52 0.03 0.17 18.01
C ARG A 52 -1.24 -0.67 17.98
N SER A 53 -2.10 -0.48 16.97
CA SER A 53 -3.29 -1.31 16.74
C SER A 53 -2.93 -2.77 16.49
N ALA A 54 -1.89 -3.04 15.69
CA ALA A 54 -1.41 -4.40 15.47
C ALA A 54 -0.86 -5.02 16.75
N ALA A 55 -0.08 -4.27 17.54
CA ALA A 55 0.44 -4.74 18.81
C ALA A 55 -0.67 -5.04 19.84
N SER A 56 -1.71 -4.21 19.92
CA SER A 56 -2.84 -4.46 20.83
C SER A 56 -3.68 -5.67 20.42
N ALA A 57 -3.72 -5.98 19.13
CA ALA A 57 -4.37 -7.16 18.57
C ALA A 57 -3.58 -8.47 18.78
N LEU A 58 -2.31 -8.42 19.19
CA LEU A 58 -1.52 -9.62 19.43
C LEU A 58 -1.76 -10.21 20.83
N LYS A 59 -1.66 -11.54 20.91
CA LYS A 59 -1.46 -12.27 22.17
C LYS A 59 -0.02 -12.13 22.64
N GLU A 60 0.23 -12.45 23.91
CA GLU A 60 1.59 -12.55 24.44
C GLU A 60 2.41 -13.56 23.61
N GLY A 61 3.62 -13.17 23.21
CA GLY A 61 4.47 -13.96 22.30
C GLY A 61 4.02 -13.98 20.83
N GLY A 62 2.99 -13.22 20.45
CA GLY A 62 2.52 -13.13 19.07
C GLY A 62 3.50 -12.42 18.13
N THR A 63 3.32 -12.61 16.82
CA THR A 63 4.20 -12.07 15.78
C THR A 63 3.47 -11.12 14.84
N LEU A 64 4.12 -9.99 14.52
CA LEU A 64 3.71 -9.08 13.45
C LEU A 64 4.60 -9.30 12.23
N VAL A 65 3.99 -9.52 11.06
CA VAL A 65 4.67 -9.62 9.77
C VAL A 65 4.24 -8.46 8.88
N ILE A 66 5.19 -7.71 8.33
CA ILE A 66 4.91 -6.63 7.39
C ILE A 66 5.76 -6.84 6.14
N GLU A 67 5.11 -6.80 4.98
CA GLU A 67 5.77 -6.77 3.69
C GLU A 67 5.72 -5.35 3.14
N ILE A 68 6.89 -4.78 2.87
CA ILE A 68 7.05 -3.47 2.25
C ILE A 68 8.09 -3.51 1.14
N GLU A 69 7.83 -2.76 0.09
CA GLU A 69 8.76 -2.47 -0.98
C GLU A 69 9.69 -1.32 -0.57
N VAL A 70 10.96 -1.45 -0.95
CA VAL A 70 11.92 -0.35 -0.90
C VAL A 70 11.95 0.32 -2.28
N PRO A 71 11.51 1.58 -2.41
CA PRO A 71 11.42 2.21 -3.72
C PRO A 71 12.81 2.47 -4.31
N ALA A 72 12.95 2.25 -5.62
CA ALA A 72 14.13 2.70 -6.37
C ALA A 72 14.10 4.23 -6.52
N LEU A 73 14.92 4.93 -5.72
CA LEU A 73 14.96 6.41 -5.63
C LEU A 73 15.93 7.07 -6.60
N ASP A 74 16.57 6.30 -7.47
CA ASP A 74 17.41 6.81 -8.55
C ASP A 74 16.58 7.40 -9.69
N GLY A 75 17.19 8.31 -10.46
CA GLY A 75 16.62 8.85 -11.70
C GLY A 75 15.54 9.94 -11.53
N PHE A 76 15.27 10.42 -10.30
CA PHE A 76 14.40 11.57 -10.11
C PHE A 76 15.10 12.87 -10.54
N VAL A 77 14.40 13.69 -11.33
CA VAL A 77 14.84 15.03 -11.75
C VAL A 77 13.85 16.05 -11.20
N ASN A 78 14.33 16.97 -10.35
CA ASN A 78 13.48 17.94 -9.64
C ASN A 78 12.28 17.28 -8.91
N GLY A 79 12.53 16.14 -8.26
CA GLY A 79 11.51 15.40 -7.50
C GLY A 79 10.50 14.64 -8.36
N GLN A 80 10.70 14.54 -9.67
CA GLN A 80 9.79 13.85 -10.59
C GLN A 80 10.50 12.75 -11.38
N LYS A 81 9.81 11.65 -11.67
CA LYS A 81 10.31 10.55 -12.50
C LYS A 81 9.18 9.96 -13.34
N THR A 82 9.49 9.56 -14.57
CA THR A 82 8.60 8.75 -15.41
C THR A 82 9.34 7.46 -15.76
N THR A 83 8.71 6.32 -15.45
CA THR A 83 9.24 4.99 -15.71
C THR A 83 8.34 4.27 -16.71
N THR A 84 8.90 3.74 -17.79
CA THR A 84 8.18 2.83 -18.68
C THR A 84 8.12 1.44 -18.05
N LEU A 85 6.92 0.90 -17.85
CA LEU A 85 6.72 -0.43 -17.24
C LEU A 85 6.44 -1.50 -18.28
N GLN A 86 5.71 -1.16 -19.34
CA GLN A 86 5.37 -2.07 -20.43
C GLN A 86 5.17 -1.30 -21.73
N VAL A 87 5.68 -1.86 -22.81
CA VAL A 87 5.38 -1.45 -24.18
C VAL A 87 5.21 -2.72 -25.01
N ASP A 88 4.05 -2.90 -25.60
CA ASP A 88 3.75 -3.91 -26.60
C ASP A 88 2.89 -3.31 -27.73
N HIS A 89 2.38 -4.14 -28.62
CA HIS A 89 1.61 -3.69 -29.79
C HIS A 89 0.28 -3.01 -29.42
N GLU A 90 -0.28 -3.29 -28.24
CA GLU A 90 -1.60 -2.83 -27.81
C GLU A 90 -1.51 -1.84 -26.65
N ASN A 91 -0.48 -1.98 -25.81
CA ASN A 91 -0.40 -1.34 -24.50
C ASN A 91 0.91 -0.57 -24.33
N THR A 92 0.79 0.62 -23.76
CA THR A 92 1.91 1.32 -23.14
C THR A 92 1.52 1.68 -21.71
N ILE A 93 2.31 1.24 -20.73
CA ILE A 93 2.10 1.56 -19.33
C ILE A 93 3.28 2.37 -18.83
N LEU A 94 3.01 3.62 -18.47
CA LEU A 94 3.96 4.50 -17.81
C LEU A 94 3.59 4.64 -16.33
N ARG A 95 4.58 4.68 -15.44
CA ARG A 95 4.42 5.16 -14.07
C ARG A 95 5.04 6.54 -13.97
N THR A 96 4.26 7.52 -13.57
CA THR A 96 4.76 8.84 -13.19
C THR A 96 4.80 8.92 -11.68
N ASP A 97 5.89 9.46 -11.14
CA ASP A 97 6.18 9.53 -9.70
C ASP A 97 6.58 10.95 -9.33
N VAL A 98 6.01 11.48 -8.24
CA VAL A 98 6.46 12.70 -7.55
C VAL A 98 6.95 12.29 -6.17
N HIS A 99 8.20 12.63 -5.85
CA HIS A 99 8.89 12.24 -4.63
C HIS A 99 9.12 13.43 -3.71
N ASP A 100 8.63 13.33 -2.48
CA ASP A 100 9.00 14.20 -1.36
C ASP A 100 9.92 13.39 -0.43
N PRO A 101 11.25 13.59 -0.50
CA PRO A 101 12.20 12.83 0.30
C PRO A 101 12.11 13.16 1.80
N LEU A 102 11.70 14.38 2.17
CA LEU A 102 11.59 14.79 3.57
C LEU A 102 10.45 14.05 4.27
N LYS A 103 9.34 13.84 3.57
CA LYS A 103 8.20 13.08 4.09
C LYS A 103 8.27 11.59 3.79
N GLN A 104 9.21 11.18 2.93
CA GLN A 104 9.32 9.83 2.35
C GLN A 104 8.05 9.43 1.61
N ASN A 105 7.49 10.37 0.85
CA ASN A 105 6.23 10.18 0.14
C ASN A 105 6.47 10.05 -1.36
N LEU A 106 5.76 9.10 -1.97
CA LEU A 106 5.62 8.97 -3.42
C LEU A 106 4.15 9.16 -3.79
N VAL A 107 3.88 10.10 -4.68
CA VAL A 107 2.58 10.27 -5.32
C VAL A 107 2.74 9.85 -6.76
N SER A 108 2.01 8.81 -7.13
CA SER A 108 2.27 8.08 -8.36
C SER A 108 1.00 7.87 -9.17
N SER A 109 1.13 7.74 -10.48
CA SER A 109 0.03 7.37 -11.36
C SER A 109 0.53 6.40 -12.42
N PHE A 110 -0.14 5.25 -12.53
CA PHE A 110 -0.01 4.43 -13.73
C PHE A 110 -0.89 5.03 -14.81
N LEU A 111 -0.28 5.35 -15.95
CA LEU A 111 -0.94 5.78 -17.16
C LEU A 111 -0.89 4.60 -18.12
N TRP A 112 -2.04 3.96 -18.30
CA TRP A 112 -2.21 2.87 -19.24
C TRP A 112 -2.85 3.42 -20.50
N PHE A 113 -2.03 3.52 -21.54
CA PHE A 113 -2.44 3.88 -22.89
C PHE A 113 -2.81 2.59 -23.64
N SER A 114 -4.02 2.58 -24.20
CA SER A 114 -4.46 1.67 -25.23
C SER A 114 -4.78 2.48 -26.50
N GLU A 115 -5.06 1.81 -27.63
CA GLU A 115 -5.25 2.44 -28.96
C GLU A 115 -5.89 3.84 -28.95
N THR A 116 -7.01 3.99 -28.26
CA THR A 116 -7.80 5.24 -28.24
C THR A 116 -8.04 5.81 -26.85
N SER A 117 -7.50 5.20 -25.80
CA SER A 117 -7.85 5.57 -24.43
C SER A 117 -6.64 5.62 -23.50
N VAL A 118 -6.75 6.47 -22.48
CA VAL A 118 -5.78 6.51 -21.38
C VAL A 118 -6.53 6.28 -20.08
N ARG A 119 -6.17 5.21 -19.36
CA ARG A 119 -6.62 4.97 -18.00
C ARG A 119 -5.56 5.43 -17.02
N ARG A 120 -5.95 6.29 -16.09
CA ARG A 120 -5.11 6.73 -14.98
C ARG A 120 -5.47 6.00 -13.70
N LEU A 121 -4.49 5.35 -13.08
CA LEU A 121 -4.62 4.67 -11.79
C LEU A 121 -3.70 5.36 -10.76
N PRO A 122 -4.22 6.35 -10.01
CA PRO A 122 -3.43 7.06 -9.02
C PRO A 122 -3.23 6.20 -7.77
N HIS A 123 -2.05 6.28 -7.18
CA HIS A 123 -1.79 5.77 -5.84
C HIS A 123 -0.77 6.66 -5.14
N ARG A 124 -0.73 6.56 -3.81
CA ARG A 124 0.23 7.31 -3.00
C ARG A 124 0.71 6.42 -1.86
N VAL A 125 1.99 6.51 -1.57
CA VAL A 125 2.61 5.69 -0.53
C VAL A 125 3.60 6.50 0.28
N ARG A 126 3.74 6.15 1.55
CA ARG A 126 4.84 6.56 2.40
C ARG A 126 5.76 5.37 2.64
N TYR A 127 7.00 5.44 2.17
CA TYR A 127 7.99 4.40 2.41
C TYR A 127 8.71 4.61 3.75
N VAL A 128 9.31 3.53 4.25
CA VAL A 128 10.16 3.55 5.44
C VAL A 128 11.51 2.98 5.03
N HIS A 129 12.47 3.87 4.78
CA HIS A 129 13.87 3.52 4.50
C HIS A 129 14.77 4.45 5.31
N HIS A 130 15.81 3.89 5.91
CA HIS A 130 16.93 4.61 6.53
C HIS A 130 17.85 5.23 5.49
#